data_AF-A0A7W1NXQ4-F1
#
_entry.id   AF-A0A7W1NXQ4-F1
#
_cell.length_a   1.000
_cell.length_b   1.000
_cell.length_c   1.000
_cell.angle_alpha   90.00
_cell.angle_beta   90.00
_cell.angle_gamma   90.00
#
_symmetry.space_group_name_H-M   'P 1'
#
loop_
_entity.id
_entity.type
_entity.pdbx_description
1 polymer ?
#
loop_
_entity_poly.entity_id
_entity_poly.type
_entity_poly.pdbx_seq_one_letter_code
_entity_poly.pdbx_strand_id
1 'polypeptide(L)'
;MRLLHLFVLGFVLLGLSFFQPTEAQGTTDCPSFIQTALQQLGNNCSNSPTGSACYGNSEITTSYANPSTSATFSKPGDRVNLGLLNDIHTSAVDIQAKKWGLALLSTQANLPKTLNSKGVVMVALGDVQVQNAVLPADELKLADKPITVLVGKQGSDLFNVPTDLKETSSPFGHVPTGTPLQADGVSPDGKWLRVFAMHDKTYFQTPNAWVKVSELSDTVDLKTLPVIGPNSFTLMQSFDLNNGLKPAACDTDPTSMLYLQGPEQTEVLLHINGTDVRFGSTMLIRILPPGNIMQFISLTGIGVVKTDGQPERVITPGFASQICLSEPSDKGVRTIGKNCSWSEPSLLSFNALEALYRSLDGKIPQNLQYYRTYVPRLICPSGVGQVQCRIRIVYENLIRHLRDLCQRGLLPKNICDLYILS
;
A
#
# COMPACT_ATOMS: atom_id res chain seq x y z
N MET A 1 -20.03 -51.54 62.08
CA MET A 1 -19.99 -51.57 60.60
C MET A 1 -20.80 -50.48 59.90
N ARG A 2 -21.90 -49.93 60.45
CA ARG A 2 -22.65 -48.83 59.79
C ARG A 2 -22.06 -47.42 59.91
N LEU A 3 -21.17 -47.17 60.88
CA LEU A 3 -20.52 -45.85 61.06
C LEU A 3 -19.32 -45.60 60.13
N LEU A 4 -18.67 -46.66 59.63
CA LEU A 4 -17.46 -46.54 58.81
C LEU A 4 -17.79 -46.17 57.35
N HIS A 5 -19.00 -46.48 56.87
CA HIS A 5 -19.43 -46.18 55.49
C HIS A 5 -19.87 -44.73 55.30
N LEU A 6 -20.31 -44.05 56.37
CA LEU A 6 -20.67 -42.63 56.33
C LEU A 6 -19.44 -41.71 56.23
N PHE A 7 -18.29 -42.13 56.76
CA PHE A 7 -17.05 -41.35 56.68
C PHE A 7 -16.37 -41.44 55.30
N VAL A 8 -16.46 -42.60 54.64
CA VAL A 8 -15.88 -42.78 53.29
C VAL A 8 -16.71 -42.05 52.22
N LEU A 9 -18.03 -41.98 52.37
CA LEU A 9 -18.88 -41.22 51.44
C LEU A 9 -18.70 -39.70 51.57
N GLY A 10 -18.43 -39.19 52.78
CA GLY A 10 -18.15 -37.78 53.02
C GLY A 10 -16.81 -37.32 52.43
N PHE A 11 -15.79 -38.18 52.44
CA PHE A 11 -14.47 -37.86 51.88
C PHE A 11 -14.44 -37.90 50.34
N VAL A 12 -15.27 -38.74 49.70
CA VAL A 12 -15.39 -38.79 48.24
C VAL A 12 -16.17 -37.58 47.69
N LEU A 13 -17.14 -37.04 48.45
CA LEU A 13 -17.88 -35.84 48.06
C LEU A 13 -17.12 -34.52 48.29
N LEU A 14 -16.13 -34.47 49.21
CA LEU A 14 -15.28 -33.30 49.40
C LEU A 14 -14.12 -33.19 48.40
N GLY A 15 -13.75 -34.28 47.71
CA GLY A 15 -12.67 -34.30 46.72
C GLY A 15 -13.06 -33.80 45.33
N LEU A 16 -14.36 -33.59 45.06
CA LEU A 16 -14.90 -33.24 43.74
C LEU A 16 -15.18 -31.73 43.56
N SER A 17 -14.87 -30.89 44.55
CA SER A 17 -15.27 -29.46 44.55
C SER A 17 -14.18 -28.45 44.14
N PHE A 18 -13.02 -28.89 43.61
CA PHE A 18 -11.92 -27.98 43.24
C PHE A 18 -11.36 -28.15 41.82
N PHE A 19 -12.15 -28.65 40.87
CA PHE A 19 -11.87 -28.42 39.46
C PHE A 19 -12.65 -27.20 38.98
N GLN A 20 -12.17 -26.00 39.33
CA GLN A 20 -12.52 -24.83 38.53
C GLN A 20 -11.74 -24.94 37.21
N PRO A 21 -12.39 -25.00 36.04
CA PRO A 21 -11.68 -24.77 34.80
C PRO A 21 -11.13 -23.34 34.87
N THR A 22 -9.81 -23.21 35.02
CA THR A 22 -9.10 -21.98 34.70
C THR A 22 -9.25 -21.77 33.21
N GLU A 23 -10.29 -21.02 32.82
CA GLU A 23 -10.35 -20.34 31.52
C GLU A 23 -9.05 -19.55 31.37
N ALA A 24 -8.22 -19.93 30.40
CA ALA A 24 -6.94 -19.30 30.13
C ALA A 24 -7.16 -17.79 29.83
N GLN A 25 -6.67 -16.92 30.71
CA GLN A 25 -6.77 -15.46 30.64
C GLN A 25 -5.88 -14.84 29.54
N GLY A 26 -5.96 -15.34 28.30
CA GLY A 26 -5.08 -14.92 27.20
C GLY A 26 -5.74 -14.13 26.07
N THR A 27 -7.07 -14.14 25.97
CA THR A 27 -7.79 -13.67 24.77
C THR A 27 -8.48 -12.31 24.93
N THR A 28 -8.79 -11.88 26.16
CA THR A 28 -9.55 -10.65 26.42
C THR A 28 -8.72 -9.36 26.26
N ASP A 29 -7.39 -9.45 26.37
CA ASP A 29 -6.48 -8.30 26.31
C ASP A 29 -6.07 -7.90 24.89
N CYS A 30 -6.33 -8.76 23.90
CA CYS A 30 -5.84 -8.52 22.55
C CYS A 30 -6.47 -7.26 21.90
N PRO A 31 -7.80 -7.05 21.94
CA PRO A 31 -8.40 -5.87 21.31
C PRO A 31 -7.90 -4.55 21.91
N SER A 32 -7.74 -4.47 23.23
CA SER A 32 -7.24 -3.27 23.91
C SER A 32 -5.77 -3.03 23.59
N PHE A 33 -4.94 -4.07 23.57
CA PHE A 33 -3.54 -3.97 23.19
C PHE A 33 -3.36 -3.46 21.75
N ILE A 34 -4.06 -4.05 20.78
CA ILE A 34 -4.02 -3.63 19.37
C ILE A 34 -4.46 -2.16 19.24
N GLN A 35 -5.54 -1.77 19.92
CA GLN A 35 -6.02 -0.40 19.88
C GLN A 35 -5.00 0.59 20.47
N THR A 36 -4.39 0.27 21.61
CA THR A 36 -3.37 1.12 22.23
C THR A 36 -2.13 1.26 21.35
N ALA A 37 -1.65 0.17 20.74
CA ALA A 37 -0.48 0.20 19.86
C ALA A 37 -0.74 1.06 18.60
N LEU A 38 -1.91 0.94 17.98
CA LEU A 38 -2.29 1.81 16.85
C LEU A 38 -2.42 3.28 17.28
N GLN A 39 -2.96 3.57 18.47
CA GLN A 39 -2.99 4.94 19.01
C GLN A 39 -1.57 5.49 19.22
N GLN A 40 -0.64 4.67 19.72
CA GLN A 40 0.77 5.06 19.87
C GLN A 40 1.42 5.37 18.52
N LEU A 41 1.19 4.54 17.50
CA LEU A 41 1.62 4.81 16.13
C LEU A 41 1.10 6.19 15.66
N GLY A 42 -0.18 6.48 15.90
CA GLY A 42 -0.81 7.77 15.58
C GLY A 42 -0.15 8.96 16.28
N ASN A 43 0.13 8.83 17.58
CA ASN A 43 0.74 9.89 18.38
C ASN A 43 2.19 10.14 17.95
N ASN A 44 2.98 9.08 17.85
CA ASN A 44 4.43 9.11 17.58
C ASN A 44 4.73 9.61 16.15
N CYS A 45 3.94 9.14 15.18
CA CYS A 45 4.22 9.37 13.75
C CYS A 45 3.39 10.47 13.11
N SER A 46 2.64 11.23 13.91
CA SER A 46 1.92 12.42 13.46
C SER A 46 2.85 13.43 12.76
N ASN A 47 2.42 14.00 11.63
CA ASN A 47 3.21 15.00 10.88
C ASN A 47 4.62 14.52 10.47
N SER A 48 4.78 13.22 10.20
CA SER A 48 6.03 12.71 9.60
C SER A 48 6.20 13.35 8.21
N PRO A 49 7.37 13.95 7.90
CA PRO A 49 7.59 14.55 6.60
C PRO A 49 7.71 13.49 5.50
N THR A 50 7.38 13.87 4.26
CA THR A 50 7.65 13.03 3.08
C THR A 50 9.14 12.72 2.96
N GLY A 51 9.47 11.48 2.64
CA GLY A 51 10.85 10.98 2.60
C GLY A 51 11.39 10.51 3.96
N SER A 52 10.52 10.18 4.92
CA SER A 52 10.94 9.71 6.25
C SER A 52 10.28 8.40 6.68
N ALA A 53 10.98 7.68 7.56
CA ALA A 53 10.40 6.61 8.36
C ALA A 53 10.24 7.09 9.81
N CYS A 54 9.19 6.60 10.47
CA CYS A 54 8.90 6.85 11.87
C CYS A 54 8.73 5.55 12.64
N TYR A 55 9.37 5.48 13.79
CA TYR A 55 9.28 4.37 14.73
C TYR A 55 7.94 4.49 15.47
N GLY A 56 6.95 3.69 15.08
CA GLY A 56 5.59 3.81 15.58
C GLY A 56 5.38 3.12 16.92
N ASN A 57 5.82 1.87 17.04
CA ASN A 57 5.72 1.05 18.24
C ASN A 57 6.92 0.08 18.36
N SER A 58 7.06 -0.59 19.50
CA SER A 58 8.20 -1.44 19.90
C SER A 58 8.64 -2.49 18.87
N GLU A 59 9.92 -2.88 18.93
CA GLU A 59 10.53 -3.98 18.14
C GLU A 59 10.65 -3.70 16.64
N ILE A 60 11.28 -2.58 16.31
CA ILE A 60 11.72 -2.27 14.95
C ILE A 60 13.24 -2.33 14.90
N THR A 61 13.76 -3.06 13.92
CA THR A 61 15.17 -3.11 13.58
C THR A 61 15.39 -2.46 12.21
N THR A 62 16.57 -1.90 12.00
CA THR A 62 16.92 -1.24 10.75
C THR A 62 18.34 -1.56 10.36
N SER A 63 18.61 -1.54 9.06
CA SER A 63 19.98 -1.45 8.54
C SER A 63 20.16 -0.13 7.80
N TYR A 64 21.34 0.46 7.94
CA TYR A 64 21.67 1.76 7.40
C TYR A 64 22.49 1.65 6.11
N ALA A 65 22.28 2.59 5.19
CA ALA A 65 23.06 2.72 3.96
C ALA A 65 24.57 2.87 4.24
N ASN A 66 24.91 3.59 5.31
CA ASN A 66 26.26 3.64 5.85
C ASN A 66 26.30 2.96 7.24
N PRO A 67 27.04 1.85 7.42
CA PRO A 67 27.14 1.14 8.69
C PRO A 67 27.71 1.95 9.85
N SER A 68 28.43 3.05 9.56
CA SER A 68 29.00 3.96 10.57
C SER A 68 27.99 4.97 11.10
N THR A 69 26.75 4.95 10.59
CA THR A 69 25.68 5.85 11.05
C THR A 69 25.25 5.45 12.46
N SER A 70 25.28 6.38 13.42
CA SER A 70 24.76 6.13 14.77
C SER A 70 23.25 5.81 14.72
N ALA A 71 22.81 4.81 15.48
CA ALA A 71 21.40 4.41 15.51
C ALA A 71 20.51 5.53 16.07
N THR A 72 19.88 6.31 15.19
CA THR A 72 18.91 7.36 15.54
C THR A 72 17.46 6.86 15.51
N PHE A 73 17.26 5.56 15.30
CA PHE A 73 15.94 4.94 15.09
C PHE A 73 15.77 3.72 15.99
N SER A 74 15.57 3.97 17.29
CA SER A 74 15.66 2.93 18.33
C SER A 74 14.47 2.88 19.28
N LYS A 75 13.66 3.95 19.33
CA LYS A 75 12.50 4.05 20.23
C LYS A 75 11.31 4.71 19.55
N PRO A 76 10.08 4.47 20.05
CA PRO A 76 8.88 5.10 19.51
C PRO A 76 8.98 6.63 19.48
N GLY A 77 8.58 7.21 18.34
CA GLY A 77 8.68 8.65 18.05
C GLY A 77 9.94 9.06 17.28
N ASP A 78 10.98 8.21 17.25
CA ASP A 78 12.17 8.48 16.44
C ASP A 78 11.80 8.56 14.94
N ARG A 79 12.47 9.44 14.21
CA ARG A 79 12.30 9.63 12.76
C ARG A 79 13.65 9.66 12.07
N VAL A 80 13.70 9.08 10.88
CA VAL A 80 14.91 9.02 10.07
C VAL A 80 14.58 9.24 8.60
N ASN A 81 15.48 9.88 7.87
CA ASN A 81 15.35 10.05 6.43
C ASN A 81 15.47 8.68 5.74
N LEU A 82 14.59 8.39 4.76
CA LEU A 82 14.61 7.12 4.05
C LEU A 82 15.94 6.84 3.32
N GLY A 83 16.67 7.89 2.91
CA GLY A 83 17.97 7.76 2.24
C GLY A 83 19.09 7.29 3.15
N LEU A 84 18.87 7.25 4.47
CA LEU A 84 19.79 6.66 5.42
C LEU A 84 19.52 5.17 5.64
N LEU A 85 18.35 4.67 5.23
CA LEU A 85 17.90 3.32 5.49
C LEU A 85 18.07 2.43 4.25
N ASN A 86 18.61 1.24 4.48
CA ASN A 86 18.55 0.15 3.52
C ASN A 86 17.33 -0.74 3.78
N ASP A 87 16.99 -0.94 5.06
CA ASP A 87 15.97 -1.90 5.47
C ASP A 87 15.27 -1.41 6.76
N ILE A 88 13.96 -1.64 6.82
CA ILE A 88 13.16 -1.62 8.05
C ILE A 88 12.54 -3.00 8.22
N HIS A 89 12.69 -3.57 9.41
CA HIS A 89 12.05 -4.82 9.81
C HIS A 89 11.32 -4.64 11.14
N THR A 90 10.00 -4.81 11.13
CA THR A 90 9.11 -4.77 12.31
C THR A 90 8.82 -6.19 12.81
N SER A 91 8.35 -6.34 14.07
CA SER A 91 7.99 -7.65 14.64
C SER A 91 6.48 -7.97 14.63
N ALA A 92 6.15 -9.27 14.59
CA ALA A 92 4.79 -9.75 14.78
C ALA A 92 4.21 -9.34 16.15
N VAL A 93 2.88 -9.43 16.25
CA VAL A 93 2.15 -9.30 17.51
C VAL A 93 2.57 -10.41 18.48
N ASP A 94 2.91 -10.01 19.71
CA ASP A 94 3.10 -10.88 20.86
C ASP A 94 2.33 -10.30 22.05
N ILE A 95 1.15 -10.88 22.31
CA ILE A 95 0.24 -10.42 23.36
C ILE A 95 0.84 -10.64 24.76
N GLN A 96 1.57 -11.73 24.96
CA GLN A 96 2.15 -12.07 26.26
C GLN A 96 3.32 -11.13 26.58
N ALA A 97 4.18 -10.87 25.59
CA ALA A 97 5.28 -9.92 25.74
C ALA A 97 4.85 -8.45 25.62
N LYS A 98 3.59 -8.18 25.24
CA LYS A 98 3.05 -6.85 24.92
C LYS A 98 3.90 -6.11 23.88
N LYS A 99 4.29 -6.83 22.81
CA LYS A 99 5.15 -6.32 21.73
C LYS A 99 4.41 -6.39 20.40
N TRP A 100 4.55 -5.35 19.57
CA TRP A 100 4.05 -5.34 18.20
C TRP A 100 4.75 -4.26 17.38
N GLY A 101 5.54 -4.69 16.40
CA GLY A 101 6.24 -3.81 15.49
C GLY A 101 5.30 -3.04 14.58
N LEU A 102 5.36 -1.70 14.69
CA LEU A 102 4.62 -0.78 13.84
C LEU A 102 5.57 0.32 13.35
N ALA A 103 5.72 0.44 12.02
CA ALA A 103 6.47 1.54 11.41
C ALA A 103 5.57 2.30 10.43
N LEU A 104 5.76 3.63 10.36
CA LEU A 104 5.22 4.45 9.29
C LEU A 104 6.35 4.85 8.34
N LEU A 105 6.21 4.62 7.05
CA LEU A 105 7.06 5.19 6.02
C LEU A 105 6.21 6.16 5.19
N SER A 106 6.75 7.36 4.94
CA SER A 106 6.15 8.36 4.06
C SER A 106 7.06 8.52 2.86
N THR A 107 6.65 7.99 1.71
CA THR A 107 7.47 7.86 0.51
C THR A 107 7.01 8.83 -0.57
N GLN A 108 7.92 9.53 -1.26
CA GLN A 108 7.52 10.45 -2.33
C GLN A 108 6.87 9.74 -3.53
N ALA A 109 7.40 8.57 -3.90
CA ALA A 109 7.01 7.81 -5.08
C ALA A 109 7.12 8.64 -6.37
N ASN A 110 6.21 8.42 -7.33
CA ASN A 110 6.14 9.18 -8.58
C ASN A 110 5.41 10.53 -8.45
N LEU A 111 4.95 10.92 -7.25
CA LEU A 111 4.16 12.13 -7.07
C LEU A 111 5.05 13.38 -7.20
N PRO A 112 4.62 14.42 -7.92
CA PRO A 112 5.38 15.66 -8.01
C PRO A 112 5.34 16.42 -6.69
N LYS A 113 6.42 17.13 -6.35
CA LYS A 113 6.51 17.95 -5.13
C LYS A 113 5.48 19.10 -5.13
N THR A 114 5.05 19.56 -6.30
CA THR A 114 4.01 20.58 -6.47
C THR A 114 2.63 20.16 -5.98
N LEU A 115 2.35 18.85 -5.84
CA LEU A 115 1.08 18.33 -5.33
C LEU A 115 0.90 18.61 -3.82
N ASN A 116 1.94 19.07 -3.11
CA ASN A 116 1.93 19.33 -1.67
C ASN A 116 1.30 18.18 -0.85
N SER A 117 1.61 16.94 -1.25
CA SER A 117 1.06 15.73 -0.63
C SER A 117 2.00 15.19 0.46
N LYS A 118 1.47 14.35 1.36
CA LYS A 118 2.25 13.53 2.31
C LYS A 118 2.95 12.34 1.64
N GLY A 119 3.04 12.32 0.30
CA GLY A 119 3.51 11.17 -0.46
C GLY A 119 2.58 9.95 -0.33
N VAL A 120 3.16 8.76 -0.35
CA VAL A 120 2.52 7.49 -0.06
C VAL A 120 2.74 7.16 1.40
N VAL A 121 1.65 6.96 2.12
CA VAL A 121 1.63 6.50 3.51
C VAL A 121 1.73 4.98 3.49
N MET A 122 2.81 4.43 4.02
CA MET A 122 3.00 2.99 4.17
C MET A 122 3.05 2.65 5.67
N VAL A 123 2.20 1.75 6.13
CA VAL A 123 2.23 1.27 7.51
C VAL A 123 2.60 -0.20 7.51
N ALA A 124 3.77 -0.52 8.06
CA ALA A 124 4.21 -1.88 8.33
C ALA A 124 3.49 -2.37 9.60
N LEU A 125 2.57 -3.33 9.43
CA LEU A 125 1.78 -3.91 10.52
C LEU A 125 2.31 -5.31 10.80
N GLY A 126 2.90 -5.55 11.97
CA GLY A 126 3.37 -6.89 12.35
C GLY A 126 4.78 -7.18 11.85
N ASP A 127 5.08 -8.45 11.55
CA ASP A 127 6.40 -8.87 11.07
C ASP A 127 6.54 -8.53 9.58
N VAL A 128 7.03 -7.33 9.27
CA VAL A 128 7.10 -6.80 7.90
C VAL A 128 8.51 -6.26 7.67
N GLN A 129 9.09 -6.65 6.54
CA GLN A 129 10.39 -6.18 6.10
C GLN A 129 10.23 -5.40 4.80
N VAL A 130 10.73 -4.17 4.79
CA VAL A 130 10.77 -3.30 3.61
C VAL A 130 12.22 -2.93 3.35
N GLN A 131 12.77 -3.49 2.27
CA GLN A 131 14.14 -3.24 1.84
C GLN A 131 14.14 -2.33 0.61
N ASN A 132 14.86 -1.21 0.70
CA ASN A 132 14.97 -0.27 -0.41
C ASN A 132 15.69 -0.93 -1.60
N ALA A 133 15.08 -0.88 -2.79
CA ALA A 133 15.68 -1.36 -4.03
C ALA A 133 16.31 -0.22 -4.85
N VAL A 134 16.30 1.02 -4.33
CA VAL A 134 16.95 2.18 -4.93
C VAL A 134 18.18 2.56 -4.10
N LEU A 135 19.38 2.45 -4.68
CA LEU A 135 20.60 2.90 -4.00
C LEU A 135 20.58 4.44 -3.88
N PRO A 136 21.05 5.04 -2.77
CA PRO A 136 21.08 6.50 -2.63
C PRO A 136 21.85 7.24 -3.74
N ALA A 137 22.85 6.59 -4.34
CA ALA A 137 23.59 7.13 -5.47
C ALA A 137 22.78 7.19 -6.78
N ASP A 138 21.78 6.31 -6.91
CA ASP A 138 20.93 6.16 -8.10
C ASP A 138 19.54 6.81 -7.92
N GLU A 139 19.30 7.47 -6.78
CA GLU A 139 17.99 8.03 -6.48
C GLU A 139 17.60 9.14 -7.48
N LEU A 140 16.35 9.12 -7.92
CA LEU A 140 15.75 10.26 -8.59
C LEU A 140 15.47 11.36 -7.56
N LYS A 141 16.21 12.47 -7.65
CA LYS A 141 15.92 13.70 -6.91
C LYS A 141 14.93 14.57 -7.68
N LEU A 142 13.67 14.60 -7.25
CA LEU A 142 12.67 15.50 -7.83
C LEU A 142 13.02 16.96 -7.57
N ALA A 143 12.77 17.83 -8.56
CA ALA A 143 13.01 19.26 -8.47
C ALA A 143 12.22 19.88 -7.30
N ASP A 144 12.88 20.63 -6.43
CA ASP A 144 12.25 21.30 -5.29
C ASP A 144 11.28 22.41 -5.72
N LYS A 145 11.61 23.09 -6.82
CA LYS A 145 10.78 24.12 -7.42
C LYS A 145 10.64 23.82 -8.92
N PRO A 146 9.40 23.82 -9.45
CA PRO A 146 9.22 23.73 -10.88
C PRO A 146 9.77 25.00 -11.55
N ILE A 147 10.15 24.88 -12.82
CA ILE A 147 10.43 26.02 -13.68
C ILE A 147 9.18 26.33 -14.50
N THR A 148 8.89 27.62 -14.70
CA THR A 148 7.78 28.02 -15.58
C THR A 148 8.27 28.06 -17.02
N VAL A 149 7.54 27.42 -17.92
CA VAL A 149 7.79 27.42 -19.37
C VAL A 149 6.55 27.88 -20.10
N LEU A 150 6.73 28.50 -21.27
CA LEU A 150 5.62 29.00 -22.08
C LEU A 150 5.44 28.15 -23.34
N VAL A 151 4.22 27.71 -23.58
CA VAL A 151 3.87 26.97 -24.81
C VAL A 151 4.09 27.85 -26.04
N GLY A 152 4.70 27.27 -27.07
CA GLY A 152 5.03 27.92 -28.34
C GLY A 152 3.83 28.33 -29.17
N LYS A 153 4.11 29.00 -30.30
CA LYS A 153 3.11 29.65 -31.17
C LYS A 153 2.06 28.71 -31.77
N GLN A 154 2.35 27.41 -31.83
CA GLN A 154 1.47 26.40 -32.42
C GLN A 154 0.64 25.63 -31.37
N GLY A 155 0.76 25.98 -30.08
CA GLY A 155 0.26 25.12 -29.01
C GLY A 155 1.18 23.90 -28.79
N SER A 156 0.82 23.05 -27.84
CA SER A 156 1.53 21.81 -27.54
C SER A 156 0.56 20.72 -27.11
N ASP A 157 0.81 19.50 -27.56
CA ASP A 157 0.01 18.35 -27.15
C ASP A 157 0.54 17.75 -25.84
N LEU A 158 -0.37 17.19 -25.05
CA LEU A 158 -0.07 16.52 -23.78
C LEU A 158 -0.02 15.00 -23.97
N PHE A 159 1.04 14.39 -23.45
CA PHE A 159 1.29 12.96 -23.55
C PHE A 159 1.44 12.31 -22.17
N ASN A 160 0.99 11.07 -22.04
CA ASN A 160 1.14 10.28 -20.81
C ASN A 160 2.59 9.86 -20.56
N VAL A 161 3.31 9.57 -21.65
CA VAL A 161 4.72 9.20 -21.67
C VAL A 161 5.36 9.76 -22.95
N PRO A 162 6.67 10.04 -22.94
CA PRO A 162 7.40 10.42 -24.16
C PRO A 162 7.29 9.36 -25.25
N THR A 163 7.00 9.75 -26.50
CA THR A 163 6.72 8.81 -27.61
C THR A 163 7.94 8.00 -28.06
N ASP A 164 9.15 8.50 -27.78
CA ASP A 164 10.43 7.85 -28.09
C ASP A 164 10.90 6.90 -26.98
N LEU A 165 10.24 6.89 -25.81
CA LEU A 165 10.54 5.99 -24.68
C LEU A 165 9.80 4.65 -24.75
N LYS A 166 9.46 4.17 -25.96
CA LYS A 166 8.94 2.83 -26.32
C LYS A 166 7.44 2.57 -26.17
N GLU A 167 6.59 3.55 -25.86
CA GLU A 167 5.14 3.36 -25.93
C GLU A 167 4.53 4.14 -27.10
N THR A 168 3.53 3.53 -27.75
CA THR A 168 2.61 4.20 -28.67
C THR A 168 1.80 5.24 -27.89
N SER A 169 2.42 6.38 -27.59
CA SER A 169 1.81 7.45 -26.82
C SER A 169 1.03 8.34 -27.76
N SER A 170 -0.29 8.31 -27.65
CA SER A 170 -1.18 9.25 -28.32
C SER A 170 -1.40 10.46 -27.43
N PRO A 171 -1.50 11.67 -28.01
CA PRO A 171 -1.83 12.85 -27.24
C PRO A 171 -3.23 12.70 -26.65
N PHE A 172 -3.39 13.05 -25.37
CA PHE A 172 -4.69 13.00 -24.68
C PHE A 172 -5.30 14.40 -24.50
N GLY A 173 -4.54 15.45 -24.76
CA GLY A 173 -4.97 16.83 -24.60
C GLY A 173 -4.10 17.79 -25.40
N HIS A 174 -4.56 19.04 -25.50
CA HIS A 174 -3.85 20.11 -26.19
C HIS A 174 -3.84 21.36 -25.32
N VAL A 175 -2.69 22.05 -25.27
CA VAL A 175 -2.47 23.28 -24.53
C VAL A 175 -2.29 24.44 -25.51
N PRO A 176 -3.07 25.53 -25.41
CA PRO A 176 -2.93 26.68 -26.29
C PRO A 176 -1.58 27.41 -26.16
N THR A 177 -1.21 28.13 -27.21
CA THR A 177 -0.05 29.03 -27.25
C THR A 177 0.00 30.00 -26.07
N GLY A 178 1.20 30.30 -25.57
CA GLY A 178 1.44 31.25 -24.49
C GLY A 178 1.01 30.77 -23.11
N THR A 179 0.46 29.56 -22.98
CA THR A 179 0.08 29.01 -21.68
C THR A 179 1.31 28.73 -20.83
N PRO A 180 1.38 29.24 -19.58
CA PRO A 180 2.45 28.88 -18.66
C PRO A 180 2.24 27.47 -18.11
N LEU A 181 3.27 26.63 -18.21
CA LEU A 181 3.33 25.29 -17.65
C LEU A 181 4.42 25.21 -16.58
N GLN A 182 4.19 24.41 -15.55
CA GLN A 182 5.15 24.16 -14.47
C GLN A 182 5.88 22.86 -14.76
N ALA A 183 7.16 22.95 -15.11
CA ALA A 183 8.00 21.82 -15.46
C ALA A 183 8.91 21.38 -14.31
N ASP A 184 9.07 20.08 -14.12
CA ASP A 184 9.82 19.51 -12.98
C ASP A 184 10.75 18.35 -13.36
N GLY A 185 10.88 18.03 -14.65
CA GLY A 185 11.78 16.98 -15.13
C GLY A 185 11.92 16.97 -16.64
N VAL A 186 12.99 16.36 -17.14
CA VAL A 186 13.29 16.23 -18.56
C VAL A 186 13.53 14.76 -18.93
N SER A 187 13.21 14.34 -20.15
CA SER A 187 13.54 12.99 -20.62
C SER A 187 15.05 12.79 -20.78
N PRO A 188 15.54 11.52 -20.79
CA PRO A 188 16.97 11.23 -20.98
C PRO A 188 17.58 11.78 -22.26
N ASP A 189 16.78 11.95 -23.32
CA ASP A 189 17.24 12.50 -24.59
C ASP A 189 17.05 14.03 -24.71
N GLY A 190 16.54 14.68 -23.66
CA GLY A 190 16.35 16.13 -23.61
C GLY A 190 15.18 16.65 -24.47
N LYS A 191 14.39 15.78 -25.12
CA LYS A 191 13.34 16.20 -26.06
C LYS A 191 11.99 16.42 -25.42
N TRP A 192 11.78 15.91 -24.22
CA TRP A 192 10.51 15.99 -23.52
C TRP A 192 10.65 16.63 -22.16
N LEU A 193 9.64 17.40 -21.81
CA LEU A 193 9.54 18.09 -20.54
C LEU A 193 8.34 17.57 -19.78
N ARG A 194 8.56 17.10 -18.55
CA ARG A 194 7.47 16.71 -17.66
C ARG A 194 6.90 17.97 -17.02
N VAL A 195 5.59 18.14 -17.15
CA VAL A 195 4.83 19.28 -16.65
C VAL A 195 3.72 18.83 -15.71
N PHE A 196 3.38 19.67 -14.73
CA PHE A 196 2.21 19.45 -13.90
C PHE A 196 0.93 19.71 -14.71
N ALA A 197 0.14 18.67 -14.90
CA ALA A 197 -1.14 18.73 -15.60
C ALA A 197 -2.01 17.57 -15.14
N MET A 198 -3.01 17.88 -14.29
CA MET A 198 -3.95 16.88 -13.82
C MET A 198 -4.88 16.42 -14.95
N HIS A 199 -4.95 15.12 -15.19
CA HIS A 199 -5.83 14.56 -16.20
C HIS A 199 -6.24 13.12 -15.88
N ASP A 200 -7.36 12.70 -16.48
CA ASP A 200 -7.92 11.37 -16.29
C ASP A 200 -7.19 10.35 -17.16
N LYS A 201 -6.76 9.25 -16.54
CA LYS A 201 -6.42 7.97 -17.16
C LYS A 201 -7.60 7.01 -17.00
N THR A 202 -7.47 5.81 -17.58
CA THR A 202 -8.50 4.76 -17.52
C THR A 202 -9.04 4.52 -16.11
N TYR A 203 -8.17 4.45 -15.09
CA TYR A 203 -8.56 4.07 -13.72
C TYR A 203 -8.35 5.17 -12.67
N PHE A 204 -7.49 6.16 -12.95
CA PHE A 204 -6.97 7.14 -12.00
C PHE A 204 -6.84 8.51 -12.66
N GLN A 205 -6.56 9.54 -11.88
CA GLN A 205 -6.03 10.81 -12.35
C GLN A 205 -4.51 10.81 -12.19
N THR A 206 -3.76 11.36 -13.13
CA THR A 206 -2.32 11.57 -12.96
C THR A 206 -2.00 13.06 -12.89
N PRO A 207 -1.11 13.51 -11.99
CA PRO A 207 -0.78 14.92 -11.80
C PRO A 207 0.26 15.44 -12.80
N ASN A 208 0.76 14.61 -13.72
CA ASN A 208 1.83 14.94 -14.63
C ASN A 208 1.52 14.55 -16.08
N ALA A 209 2.07 15.31 -17.01
CA ALA A 209 2.05 15.04 -18.44
C ALA A 209 3.41 15.37 -19.05
N TRP A 210 3.61 14.98 -20.30
CA TRP A 210 4.81 15.29 -21.08
C TRP A 210 4.46 16.17 -22.26
N VAL A 211 5.29 17.18 -22.51
CA VAL A 211 5.24 18.05 -23.70
C VAL A 211 6.58 18.01 -24.42
N LYS A 212 6.61 18.27 -25.73
CA LYS A 212 7.87 18.33 -26.47
C LYS A 212 8.57 19.65 -26.22
N VAL A 213 9.87 19.60 -25.98
CA VAL A 213 10.71 20.81 -25.80
C VAL A 213 10.69 21.69 -27.04
N SER A 214 10.60 21.09 -28.24
CA SER A 214 10.48 21.82 -29.51
C SER A 214 9.18 22.61 -29.68
N GLU A 215 8.17 22.35 -28.86
CA GLU A 215 6.86 23.03 -28.89
C GLU A 215 6.79 24.20 -27.90
N LEU A 216 7.90 24.53 -27.22
CA LEU A 216 8.00 25.65 -26.27
C LEU A 216 8.51 26.93 -26.95
N SER A 217 8.17 28.09 -26.37
CA SER A 217 8.48 29.42 -26.96
C SER A 217 9.88 29.94 -26.66
N ASP A 218 10.50 29.51 -25.55
CA ASP A 218 11.81 30.00 -25.09
C ASP A 218 12.86 28.88 -25.10
N THR A 219 14.13 29.25 -25.25
CA THR A 219 15.25 28.38 -24.84
C THR A 219 15.21 28.23 -23.33
N VAL A 220 14.57 27.16 -22.88
CA VAL A 220 14.50 26.78 -21.46
C VAL A 220 15.86 26.22 -21.04
N ASP A 221 16.44 26.75 -19.95
CA ASP A 221 17.60 26.11 -19.33
C ASP A 221 17.15 24.86 -18.57
N LEU A 222 17.27 23.71 -19.23
CA LEU A 222 16.89 22.40 -18.68
C LEU A 222 17.94 21.83 -17.72
N LYS A 223 19.11 22.47 -17.57
CA LYS A 223 20.23 21.90 -16.78
C LYS A 223 19.90 21.75 -15.30
N THR A 224 18.92 22.48 -14.80
CA THR A 224 18.48 22.44 -13.41
C THR A 224 17.42 21.36 -13.15
N LEU A 225 16.80 20.81 -14.20
CA LEU A 225 15.77 19.79 -14.07
C LEU A 225 16.38 18.39 -13.96
N PRO A 226 15.80 17.52 -13.12
CA PRO A 226 16.22 16.13 -13.06
C PRO A 226 15.85 15.39 -14.35
N VAL A 227 16.71 14.46 -14.75
CA VAL A 227 16.45 13.54 -15.85
C VAL A 227 15.58 12.39 -15.34
N ILE A 228 14.43 12.18 -15.99
CA ILE A 228 13.42 11.19 -15.60
C ILE A 228 13.23 10.19 -16.74
N GLY A 229 13.76 8.99 -16.55
CA GLY A 229 13.57 7.86 -17.45
C GLY A 229 12.60 6.80 -16.88
N PRO A 230 12.36 5.70 -17.64
CA PRO A 230 11.45 4.63 -17.24
C PRO A 230 11.82 3.94 -15.91
N ASN A 231 13.11 3.92 -15.57
CA ASN A 231 13.63 3.29 -14.35
C ASN A 231 14.15 4.31 -13.33
N SER A 232 13.73 5.58 -13.43
CA SER A 232 14.10 6.62 -12.49
C SER A 232 13.13 6.60 -11.30
N PHE A 233 13.60 6.13 -10.15
CA PHE A 233 12.79 5.95 -8.94
C PHE A 233 13.28 6.84 -7.80
N THR A 234 12.34 7.43 -7.06
CA THR A 234 12.66 8.03 -5.76
C THR A 234 12.93 6.92 -4.72
N LEU A 235 13.60 7.25 -3.62
CA LEU A 235 13.86 6.29 -2.54
C LEU A 235 12.58 5.60 -2.06
N MET A 236 12.65 4.28 -1.83
CA MET A 236 11.51 3.44 -1.42
C MET A 236 10.28 3.52 -2.34
N GLN A 237 10.39 4.12 -3.54
CA GLN A 237 9.40 3.92 -4.60
C GLN A 237 9.54 2.52 -5.19
N SER A 238 10.79 2.03 -5.25
CA SER A 238 11.10 0.64 -5.51
C SER A 238 11.65 -0.02 -4.26
N PHE A 239 11.06 -1.16 -3.87
CA PHE A 239 11.46 -1.91 -2.69
C PHE A 239 11.09 -3.38 -2.79
N ASP A 240 11.79 -4.19 -2.01
CA ASP A 240 11.47 -5.59 -1.78
C ASP A 240 10.69 -5.71 -0.46
N LEU A 241 9.49 -6.27 -0.55
CA LEU A 241 8.64 -6.57 0.59
C LEU A 241 8.80 -8.03 1.00
N ASN A 242 8.92 -8.26 2.30
CA ASN A 242 8.76 -9.57 2.92
C ASN A 242 7.89 -9.46 4.19
N ASN A 243 7.36 -10.59 4.68
CA ASN A 243 6.71 -10.62 5.98
C ASN A 243 6.78 -11.98 6.65
N GLY A 244 6.68 -11.98 7.98
CA GLY A 244 6.49 -13.19 8.78
C GLY A 244 5.16 -13.87 8.48
N LEU A 245 5.12 -15.18 8.72
CA LEU A 245 4.01 -16.06 8.36
C LEU A 245 3.21 -16.53 9.59
N LYS A 246 3.45 -15.92 10.74
CA LYS A 246 2.73 -16.27 11.97
C LYS A 246 1.23 -16.02 11.77
N PRO A 247 0.36 -16.96 12.17
CA PRO A 247 -1.08 -16.73 12.14
C PRO A 247 -1.46 -15.62 13.12
N ALA A 248 -2.66 -15.08 12.95
CA ALA A 248 -3.21 -14.06 13.85
C ALA A 248 -3.16 -14.56 15.30
N ALA A 249 -2.65 -13.74 16.21
CA ALA A 249 -2.65 -14.03 17.64
C ALA A 249 -4.09 -13.99 18.22
N CYS A 250 -4.99 -13.24 17.59
CA CYS A 250 -6.41 -13.12 17.96
C CYS A 250 -7.25 -12.52 16.81
N ASP A 251 -8.57 -12.42 17.00
CA ASP A 251 -9.51 -11.87 15.99
C ASP A 251 -9.26 -10.41 15.56
N THR A 252 -8.58 -9.62 16.38
CA THR A 252 -8.27 -8.20 16.07
C THR A 252 -6.84 -8.00 15.57
N ASP A 253 -6.01 -9.04 15.56
CA ASP A 253 -4.67 -8.99 14.97
C ASP A 253 -4.80 -8.99 13.45
N PRO A 254 -4.29 -7.97 12.73
CA PRO A 254 -4.37 -7.94 11.28
C PRO A 254 -3.58 -9.05 10.60
N THR A 255 -2.66 -9.76 11.27
CA THR A 255 -1.52 -10.49 10.68
C THR A 255 -0.54 -9.57 9.99
N SER A 256 0.66 -10.08 9.68
CA SER A 256 1.68 -9.27 9.05
C SER A 256 1.28 -8.80 7.64
N MET A 257 1.28 -7.49 7.42
CA MET A 257 0.97 -6.90 6.11
C MET A 257 1.50 -5.47 5.98
N LEU A 258 1.72 -5.04 4.75
CA LEU A 258 1.96 -3.66 4.41
C LEU A 258 0.65 -2.99 4.01
N TYR A 259 0.24 -1.98 4.77
CA TYR A 259 -0.84 -1.08 4.40
C TYR A 259 -0.26 0.07 3.57
N LEU A 260 -0.88 0.40 2.43
CA LEU A 260 -0.48 1.47 1.53
C LEU A 260 -1.64 2.43 1.29
N GLN A 261 -1.39 3.74 1.36
CA GLN A 261 -2.38 4.75 1.02
C GLN A 261 -1.75 5.94 0.28
N GLY A 262 -2.27 6.23 -0.90
CA GLY A 262 -1.98 7.44 -1.66
C GLY A 262 -3.11 8.48 -1.55
N PRO A 263 -2.91 9.68 -2.12
CA PRO A 263 -3.99 10.65 -2.30
C PRO A 263 -5.16 10.04 -3.08
N GLU A 264 -6.38 10.47 -2.77
CA GLU A 264 -7.58 9.92 -3.42
C GLU A 264 -7.55 10.21 -4.94
N GLN A 265 -7.86 9.18 -5.73
CA GLN A 265 -7.88 9.17 -7.19
C GLN A 265 -6.57 9.51 -7.90
N THR A 266 -5.50 9.89 -7.19
CA THR A 266 -4.21 10.25 -7.80
C THR A 266 -3.34 9.02 -7.99
N GLU A 267 -2.91 8.75 -9.22
CA GLU A 267 -2.06 7.61 -9.58
C GLU A 267 -0.71 7.67 -8.86
N VAL A 268 -0.55 6.74 -7.92
CA VAL A 268 0.73 6.37 -7.35
C VAL A 268 1.26 5.16 -8.11
N LEU A 269 2.55 5.17 -8.45
CA LEU A 269 3.30 4.06 -9.01
C LEU A 269 4.41 3.64 -8.03
N LEU A 270 4.36 2.39 -7.59
CA LEU A 270 5.41 1.72 -6.83
C LEU A 270 5.93 0.51 -7.61
N HIS A 271 7.19 0.14 -7.37
CA HIS A 271 7.81 -1.06 -7.94
C HIS A 271 8.17 -2.03 -6.81
N ILE A 272 7.36 -3.06 -6.60
CA ILE A 272 7.40 -3.91 -5.41
C ILE A 272 7.83 -5.31 -5.83
N ASN A 273 8.95 -5.81 -5.29
CA ASN A 273 9.49 -7.15 -5.58
C ASN A 273 9.64 -7.46 -7.08
N GLY A 274 9.94 -6.46 -7.92
CA GLY A 274 10.09 -6.65 -9.36
C GLY A 274 8.82 -6.42 -10.20
N THR A 275 7.72 -5.91 -9.63
CA THR A 275 6.48 -5.66 -10.37
C THR A 275 5.93 -4.26 -10.14
N ASP A 276 5.27 -3.71 -11.17
CA ASP A 276 4.63 -2.41 -11.09
C ASP A 276 3.27 -2.51 -10.42
N VAL A 277 3.05 -1.60 -9.47
CA VAL A 277 1.82 -1.48 -8.69
C VAL A 277 1.33 -0.04 -8.79
N ARG A 278 0.22 0.16 -9.49
CA ARG A 278 -0.43 1.46 -9.64
C ARG A 278 -1.70 1.50 -8.82
N PHE A 279 -1.91 2.55 -8.07
CA PHE A 279 -3.12 2.70 -7.28
C PHE A 279 -3.43 4.16 -6.99
N GLY A 280 -4.72 4.48 -6.85
CA GLY A 280 -5.19 5.83 -6.51
C GLY A 280 -5.95 5.86 -5.20
N SER A 281 -5.67 4.93 -4.29
CA SER A 281 -6.39 4.85 -3.02
C SER A 281 -5.63 4.05 -1.93
N THR A 282 -6.30 3.12 -1.25
CA THR A 282 -5.73 2.25 -0.21
C THR A 282 -5.61 0.81 -0.71
N MET A 283 -4.41 0.24 -0.57
CA MET A 283 -4.11 -1.16 -0.85
C MET A 283 -3.48 -1.86 0.36
N LEU A 284 -3.63 -3.18 0.45
CA LEU A 284 -2.86 -4.02 1.36
C LEU A 284 -2.02 -5.00 0.54
N ILE A 285 -0.81 -5.27 1.01
CA ILE A 285 0.07 -6.28 0.43
C ILE A 285 0.58 -7.20 1.53
N ARG A 286 0.56 -8.50 1.28
CA ARG A 286 1.11 -9.51 2.19
C ARG A 286 1.57 -10.75 1.45
N ILE A 287 2.41 -11.53 2.09
CA ILE A 287 2.87 -12.85 1.68
C ILE A 287 2.14 -13.87 2.53
N LEU A 288 1.48 -14.81 1.86
CA LEU A 288 0.68 -15.85 2.49
C LEU A 288 1.55 -17.09 2.79
N PRO A 289 1.23 -17.86 3.84
CA PRO A 289 1.81 -19.19 4.03
C PRO A 289 1.66 -20.05 2.76
N PRO A 290 2.69 -20.80 2.34
CA PRO A 290 3.94 -21.09 3.07
C PRO A 290 5.08 -20.07 2.88
N GLY A 291 4.84 -18.89 2.31
CA GLY A 291 5.84 -17.83 2.16
C GLY A 291 6.28 -17.54 0.72
N ASN A 292 5.57 -18.08 -0.26
CA ASN A 292 5.89 -17.98 -1.68
C ASN A 292 4.76 -17.40 -2.53
N ILE A 293 3.69 -16.89 -1.92
CA ILE A 293 2.57 -16.26 -2.62
C ILE A 293 2.40 -14.85 -2.07
N MET A 294 2.57 -13.85 -2.93
CA MET A 294 2.26 -12.45 -2.62
C MET A 294 0.83 -12.15 -3.05
N GLN A 295 0.06 -11.52 -2.15
CA GLN A 295 -1.32 -11.13 -2.34
C GLN A 295 -1.46 -9.61 -2.26
N PHE A 296 -2.15 -9.04 -3.24
CA PHE A 296 -2.48 -7.63 -3.34
C PHE A 296 -3.99 -7.48 -3.18
N ILE A 297 -4.42 -6.59 -2.28
CA ILE A 297 -5.82 -6.36 -1.93
C ILE A 297 -6.12 -4.88 -2.11
N SER A 298 -7.24 -4.53 -2.73
CA SER A 298 -7.74 -3.15 -2.72
C SER A 298 -8.84 -2.99 -1.66
N LEU A 299 -8.81 -1.90 -0.88
CA LEU A 299 -9.85 -1.63 0.13
C LEU A 299 -10.83 -0.53 -0.30
N THR A 300 -10.34 0.56 -0.85
CA THR A 300 -11.15 1.78 -1.06
C THR A 300 -10.98 2.40 -2.44
N GLY A 301 -10.31 1.73 -3.37
CA GLY A 301 -10.16 2.22 -4.75
C GLY A 301 -9.78 1.13 -5.73
N ILE A 302 -9.11 1.51 -6.80
CA ILE A 302 -8.61 0.58 -7.80
C ILE A 302 -7.10 0.42 -7.60
N GLY A 303 -6.64 -0.82 -7.64
CA GLY A 303 -5.23 -1.16 -7.82
C GLY A 303 -5.05 -1.80 -9.19
N VAL A 304 -3.93 -1.53 -9.84
CA VAL A 304 -3.52 -2.18 -11.08
C VAL A 304 -2.13 -2.75 -10.87
N VAL A 305 -1.99 -4.05 -11.06
CA VAL A 305 -0.70 -4.74 -10.96
C VAL A 305 -0.29 -5.25 -12.33
N LYS A 306 0.99 -5.07 -12.68
CA LYS A 306 1.53 -5.48 -13.98
C LYS A 306 2.97 -5.93 -13.82
N THR A 307 3.26 -7.11 -14.36
CA THR A 307 4.61 -7.65 -14.52
C THR A 307 4.93 -7.68 -16.01
N ASP A 308 6.21 -7.49 -16.35
CA ASP A 308 6.66 -7.50 -17.74
C ASP A 308 6.24 -8.78 -18.49
N GLY A 309 5.73 -8.58 -19.71
CA GLY A 309 5.25 -9.68 -20.56
C GLY A 309 3.90 -10.26 -20.15
N GLN A 310 3.22 -9.73 -19.13
CA GLN A 310 1.89 -10.19 -18.70
C GLN A 310 0.81 -9.12 -18.85
N PRO A 311 -0.46 -9.54 -19.02
CA PRO A 311 -1.59 -8.60 -18.96
C PRO A 311 -1.68 -7.97 -17.57
N GLU A 312 -2.05 -6.69 -17.52
CA GLU A 312 -2.34 -6.02 -16.26
C GLU A 312 -3.58 -6.61 -15.57
N ARG A 313 -3.58 -6.64 -14.24
CA ARG A 313 -4.74 -7.04 -13.44
C ARG A 313 -5.30 -5.85 -12.67
N VAL A 314 -6.61 -5.66 -12.78
CA VAL A 314 -7.34 -4.60 -12.10
C VAL A 314 -8.02 -5.16 -10.85
N ILE A 315 -7.61 -4.68 -9.69
CA ILE A 315 -8.08 -5.10 -8.37
C ILE A 315 -9.02 -4.01 -7.83
N THR A 316 -10.28 -4.36 -7.66
CA THR A 316 -11.33 -3.45 -7.14
C THR A 316 -11.53 -3.67 -5.63
N PRO A 317 -12.23 -2.78 -4.91
CA PRO A 317 -12.40 -2.89 -3.46
C PRO A 317 -12.91 -4.26 -3.00
N GLY A 318 -12.25 -4.89 -2.03
CA GLY A 318 -12.61 -6.20 -1.50
C GLY A 318 -12.16 -7.38 -2.36
N PHE A 319 -11.54 -7.11 -3.51
CA PHE A 319 -10.90 -8.13 -4.34
C PHE A 319 -9.42 -8.23 -4.03
N ALA A 320 -8.87 -9.39 -4.38
CA ALA A 320 -7.44 -9.65 -4.33
C ALA A 320 -6.96 -10.33 -5.61
N SER A 321 -5.69 -10.09 -5.96
CA SER A 321 -4.95 -10.88 -6.94
C SER A 321 -3.65 -11.37 -6.30
N GLN A 322 -3.17 -12.51 -6.76
CA GLN A 322 -2.03 -13.21 -6.20
C GLN A 322 -1.01 -13.53 -7.28
N ILE A 323 0.25 -13.61 -6.88
CA ILE A 323 1.35 -14.03 -7.74
C ILE A 323 2.40 -14.78 -6.91
N CYS A 324 3.06 -15.79 -7.49
CA CYS A 324 4.13 -16.48 -6.78
C CYS A 324 5.44 -15.70 -6.77
N LEU A 325 6.20 -15.90 -5.70
CA LEU A 325 7.53 -15.37 -5.49
C LEU A 325 8.58 -16.39 -5.87
N SER A 326 9.77 -15.91 -6.24
CA SER A 326 10.97 -16.72 -6.38
C SER A 326 11.45 -17.24 -5.03
N GLU A 327 12.36 -18.21 -5.11
CA GLU A 327 13.19 -18.55 -3.96
C GLU A 327 14.01 -17.33 -3.51
N PRO A 328 14.26 -17.20 -2.19
CA PRO A 328 15.02 -16.06 -1.70
C PRO A 328 16.44 -16.09 -2.25
N SER A 329 16.94 -14.93 -2.66
CA SER A 329 18.35 -14.74 -2.99
C SER A 329 19.24 -14.91 -1.76
N ASP A 330 20.57 -14.91 -1.94
CA ASP A 330 21.54 -14.95 -0.85
C ASP A 330 21.38 -13.81 0.17
N LYS A 331 20.73 -12.70 -0.24
CA LYS A 331 20.41 -11.56 0.62
C LYS A 331 19.03 -11.65 1.27
N GLY A 332 18.31 -12.77 1.13
CA GLY A 332 16.96 -12.97 1.66
C GLY A 332 15.85 -12.31 0.83
N VAL A 333 16.20 -11.54 -0.21
CA VAL A 333 15.24 -10.87 -1.10
C VAL A 333 14.52 -11.87 -1.99
N ARG A 334 13.20 -11.75 -2.09
CA ARG A 334 12.35 -12.49 -3.03
C ARG A 334 11.82 -11.54 -4.09
N THR A 335 11.80 -11.97 -5.34
CA THR A 335 11.17 -11.23 -6.44
C THR A 335 9.95 -12.00 -6.95
N ILE A 336 9.17 -11.41 -7.85
CA ILE A 336 8.20 -12.20 -8.62
C ILE A 336 8.93 -13.32 -9.37
N GLY A 337 8.37 -14.53 -9.32
CA GLY A 337 8.96 -15.69 -10.00
C GLY A 337 8.80 -15.58 -11.53
N LYS A 338 9.84 -15.96 -12.28
CA LYS A 338 9.88 -15.80 -13.75
C LYS A 338 8.72 -16.49 -14.51
N ASN A 339 8.19 -17.58 -13.96
CA ASN A 339 7.11 -18.37 -14.55
C ASN A 339 5.77 -18.19 -13.80
N CYS A 340 5.68 -17.19 -12.94
CA CYS A 340 4.48 -16.91 -12.15
C CYS A 340 3.54 -16.03 -12.96
N SER A 341 2.28 -16.43 -13.08
CA SER A 341 1.25 -15.58 -13.66
C SER A 341 0.34 -15.00 -12.57
N TRP A 342 -0.14 -13.79 -12.79
CA TRP A 342 -1.15 -13.21 -11.92
C TRP A 342 -2.45 -14.02 -11.94
N SER A 343 -2.98 -14.31 -10.76
CA SER A 343 -4.33 -14.86 -10.62
C SER A 343 -5.36 -13.84 -11.12
N GLU A 344 -6.48 -14.34 -11.65
CA GLU A 344 -7.64 -13.47 -11.88
C GLU A 344 -8.06 -12.81 -10.55
N PRO A 345 -8.38 -11.51 -10.55
CA PRO A 345 -8.89 -10.85 -9.35
C PRO A 345 -10.16 -11.54 -8.85
N SER A 346 -10.15 -11.96 -7.59
CA SER A 346 -11.27 -12.64 -6.94
C SER A 346 -11.70 -11.92 -5.68
N LEU A 347 -13.01 -11.92 -5.41
CA LEU A 347 -13.56 -11.39 -4.15
C LEU A 347 -12.96 -12.16 -2.97
N LEU A 348 -12.53 -11.43 -1.94
CA LEU A 348 -12.10 -12.04 -0.68
C LEU A 348 -13.25 -12.82 -0.05
N SER A 349 -12.92 -13.95 0.61
CA SER A 349 -13.93 -14.73 1.34
C SER A 349 -14.56 -13.90 2.46
N PHE A 350 -15.78 -14.26 2.87
CA PHE A 350 -16.47 -13.61 3.98
C PHE A 350 -15.58 -13.53 5.23
N ASN A 351 -14.95 -14.65 5.61
CA ASN A 351 -14.06 -14.70 6.77
C ASN A 351 -12.83 -13.77 6.61
N ALA A 352 -12.28 -13.66 5.39
CA ALA A 352 -11.16 -12.77 5.15
C ALA A 352 -11.57 -11.29 5.25
N LEU A 353 -12.73 -10.90 4.70
CA LEU A 353 -13.26 -9.54 4.84
C LEU A 353 -13.62 -9.21 6.28
N GLU A 354 -14.23 -10.13 7.02
CA GLU A 354 -14.54 -9.94 8.43
C GLU A 354 -13.28 -9.82 9.30
N ALA A 355 -12.24 -10.61 9.03
CA ALA A 355 -10.95 -10.47 9.71
C ALA A 355 -10.30 -9.10 9.45
N LEU A 356 -10.30 -8.63 8.19
CA LEU A 356 -9.83 -7.28 7.85
C LEU A 356 -10.69 -6.21 8.51
N TYR A 357 -12.01 -6.38 8.52
CA TYR A 357 -12.94 -5.45 9.15
C TYR A 357 -12.64 -5.33 10.66
N ARG A 358 -12.52 -6.45 11.36
CA ARG A 358 -12.19 -6.47 12.80
C ARG A 358 -10.81 -5.91 13.11
N SER A 359 -9.83 -6.02 12.22
CA SER A 359 -8.45 -5.60 12.48
C SER A 359 -8.11 -4.20 12.00
N LEU A 360 -8.75 -3.69 10.94
CA LEU A 360 -8.36 -2.44 10.28
C LEU A 360 -9.47 -1.38 10.14
N ASP A 361 -10.75 -1.77 10.10
CA ASP A 361 -11.84 -0.82 9.76
C ASP A 361 -11.91 0.34 10.74
N GLY A 362 -11.56 1.53 10.26
CA GLY A 362 -11.48 2.74 11.08
C GLY A 362 -10.49 2.68 12.26
N LYS A 363 -9.55 1.72 12.27
CA LYS A 363 -8.58 1.53 13.35
C LYS A 363 -7.22 2.19 13.10
N ILE A 364 -6.83 2.33 11.83
CA ILE A 364 -5.63 3.11 11.49
C ILE A 364 -5.87 4.58 11.90
N PRO A 365 -4.93 5.22 12.62
CA PRO A 365 -5.12 6.58 13.10
C PRO A 365 -5.37 7.59 11.97
N GLN A 366 -6.45 8.36 12.08
CA GLN A 366 -6.89 9.28 11.04
C GLN A 366 -5.85 10.36 10.70
N ASN A 367 -5.05 10.80 11.66
CA ASN A 367 -4.01 11.81 11.45
C ASN A 367 -2.84 11.33 10.56
N LEU A 368 -2.71 10.01 10.37
CA LEU A 368 -1.72 9.40 9.48
C LEU A 368 -2.24 9.21 8.05
N GLN A 369 -3.55 9.35 7.84
CA GLN A 369 -4.22 9.04 6.58
C GLN A 369 -4.55 10.30 5.77
N TYR A 370 -4.80 10.12 4.48
CA TYR A 370 -5.48 11.10 3.63
C TYR A 370 -6.98 11.12 3.88
N TYR A 371 -7.55 9.92 3.98
CA TYR A 371 -8.96 9.67 4.24
C TYR A 371 -9.08 8.37 5.04
N ARG A 372 -10.16 8.27 5.82
CA ARG A 372 -10.39 7.13 6.70
C ARG A 372 -10.58 5.85 5.89
N THR A 373 -9.75 4.84 6.07
CA THR A 373 -9.96 3.55 5.38
C THR A 373 -11.17 2.80 5.93
N TYR A 374 -12.01 2.32 5.02
CA TYR A 374 -13.10 1.39 5.30
C TYR A 374 -12.85 0.06 4.60
N VAL A 375 -13.14 -1.03 5.30
CA VAL A 375 -13.06 -2.38 4.73
C VAL A 375 -14.40 -2.69 4.05
N PRO A 376 -14.41 -3.08 2.76
CA PRO A 376 -15.65 -3.49 2.08
C PRO A 376 -16.31 -4.65 2.80
N ARG A 377 -17.64 -4.63 2.88
CA ARG A 377 -18.41 -5.69 3.54
C ARG A 377 -19.20 -6.50 2.55
N LEU A 378 -19.27 -7.81 2.78
CA LEU A 378 -20.16 -8.69 2.06
C LEU A 378 -21.48 -8.81 2.81
N ILE A 379 -22.57 -8.35 2.19
CA ILE A 379 -23.92 -8.43 2.74
C ILE A 379 -24.67 -9.51 1.97
N CYS A 380 -24.95 -10.63 2.65
CA CYS A 380 -25.75 -11.72 2.12
C CYS A 380 -27.13 -11.68 2.80
N PRO A 381 -28.21 -11.29 2.09
CA PRO A 381 -29.55 -11.27 2.69
C PRO A 381 -29.98 -12.68 3.13
N SER A 382 -30.57 -12.80 4.31
CA SER A 382 -31.13 -14.08 4.79
C SER A 382 -32.45 -14.38 4.08
N GLY A 383 -32.52 -15.48 3.33
CA GLY A 383 -33.74 -15.92 2.64
C GLY A 383 -33.63 -17.32 2.04
N VAL A 384 -34.77 -17.96 1.76
CA VAL A 384 -34.85 -19.26 1.07
C VAL A 384 -34.84 -19.01 -0.44
N GLY A 385 -33.76 -19.40 -1.13
CA GLY A 385 -33.53 -19.14 -2.56
C GLY A 385 -32.05 -18.91 -2.87
N GLN A 386 -31.70 -18.56 -4.12
CA GLN A 386 -30.32 -18.16 -4.44
C GLN A 386 -30.00 -16.81 -3.77
N VAL A 387 -29.33 -16.87 -2.61
CA VAL A 387 -28.87 -15.68 -1.88
C VAL A 387 -27.75 -14.99 -2.67
N GLN A 388 -28.06 -13.85 -3.29
CA GLN A 388 -27.05 -13.02 -3.94
C GLN A 388 -26.40 -12.10 -2.91
N CYS A 389 -25.18 -12.43 -2.50
CA CYS A 389 -24.36 -11.55 -1.68
C CYS A 389 -23.94 -10.31 -2.49
N ARG A 390 -23.96 -9.14 -1.84
CA ARG A 390 -23.53 -7.86 -2.43
C ARG A 390 -22.37 -7.29 -1.66
N ILE A 391 -21.45 -6.65 -2.36
CA ILE A 391 -20.39 -5.88 -1.71
C ILE A 391 -20.90 -4.48 -1.41
N ARG A 392 -20.71 -4.04 -0.17
CA ARG A 392 -21.01 -2.68 0.27
C ARG A 392 -19.71 -1.91 0.45
N ILE A 393 -19.58 -0.83 -0.33
CA ILE A 393 -18.50 0.16 -0.21
C ILE A 393 -19.12 1.45 0.35
N VAL A 394 -18.36 2.18 1.16
CA VAL A 394 -18.80 3.46 1.76
C VAL A 394 -18.76 4.64 0.76
N TYR A 395 -17.91 4.58 -0.27
CA TYR A 395 -17.65 5.72 -1.16
C TYR A 395 -18.52 5.71 -2.43
N GLU A 396 -19.55 6.55 -2.47
CA GLU A 396 -20.49 6.65 -3.60
C GLU A 396 -19.81 7.01 -4.94
N ASN A 397 -18.83 7.93 -4.91
CA ASN A 397 -18.10 8.31 -6.13
C ASN A 397 -17.32 7.13 -6.72
N LEU A 398 -16.76 6.26 -5.87
CA LEU A 398 -16.07 5.05 -6.30
C LEU A 398 -17.04 4.06 -6.93
N ILE A 399 -18.24 3.88 -6.36
CA ILE A 399 -19.27 3.01 -6.94
C ILE A 399 -19.66 3.52 -8.34
N ARG A 400 -19.85 4.83 -8.51
CA ARG A 400 -20.15 5.44 -9.81
C ARG A 400 -19.03 5.16 -10.82
N HIS A 401 -17.77 5.33 -10.41
CA HIS A 401 -16.60 5.06 -11.24
C HIS A 401 -16.51 3.58 -11.65
N LEU A 402 -16.69 2.65 -10.72
CA LEU A 402 -16.70 1.22 -11.00
C LEU A 402 -17.82 0.82 -11.97
N ARG A 403 -19.01 1.42 -11.85
CA ARG A 403 -20.12 1.19 -12.78
C ARG A 403 -19.81 1.70 -14.19
N ASP A 404 -19.17 2.87 -14.34
CA ASP A 404 -18.71 3.37 -15.65
C ASP A 404 -17.72 2.39 -16.30
N LEU A 405 -16.71 1.95 -15.54
CA LEU A 405 -15.73 0.97 -16.03
C LEU A 405 -16.38 -0.34 -16.47
N CYS A 406 -17.39 -0.81 -15.73
CA CYS A 406 -18.18 -1.97 -16.10
C CYS A 406 -18.98 -1.78 -17.39
N GLN A 407 -19.65 -0.63 -17.55
CA GLN A 407 -20.40 -0.31 -18.77
C GLN A 407 -19.49 -0.22 -20.01
N ARG A 408 -18.24 0.21 -19.82
CA ARG A 408 -17.21 0.29 -20.86
C ARG A 408 -16.49 -1.04 -21.13
N GLY A 409 -16.82 -2.10 -20.40
CA GLY A 409 -16.17 -3.41 -20.53
C GLY A 409 -14.72 -3.46 -20.05
N LEU A 410 -14.32 -2.50 -19.20
CA LEU A 410 -12.96 -2.39 -18.66
C LEU A 410 -12.73 -3.19 -17.38
N LEU A 411 -13.78 -3.82 -16.86
CA LEU A 411 -13.74 -4.74 -15.73
C LEU A 411 -14.38 -6.09 -16.12
N PRO A 412 -13.84 -7.22 -15.63
CA PRO A 412 -14.44 -8.53 -15.84
C PRO A 412 -15.89 -8.61 -15.34
N LYS A 413 -16.74 -9.37 -16.04
CA LYS A 413 -18.17 -9.48 -15.74
C LYS A 413 -18.46 -9.92 -14.30
N ASN A 414 -17.71 -10.90 -13.79
CA ASN A 414 -17.83 -11.39 -12.41
C ASN A 414 -17.55 -10.33 -11.35
N ILE A 415 -16.72 -9.32 -11.67
CA ILE A 415 -16.51 -8.15 -10.81
C ILE A 415 -17.71 -7.21 -10.90
N CYS A 416 -18.18 -6.96 -12.11
CA CYS A 416 -19.29 -6.05 -12.38
C CYS A 416 -20.63 -6.48 -11.78
N ASP A 417 -20.94 -7.78 -11.81
CA ASP A 417 -22.19 -8.32 -11.27
C ASP A 417 -22.37 -7.97 -9.77
N LEU A 418 -21.28 -7.76 -9.03
CA LEU A 418 -21.30 -7.40 -7.61
C LEU A 418 -21.53 -5.90 -7.36
N TYR A 419 -21.20 -5.01 -8.31
CA TYR A 419 -21.32 -3.55 -8.19
C TYR A 419 -22.50 -2.94 -8.95
N ILE A 420 -23.01 -3.64 -9.96
CA ILE A 420 -24.21 -3.22 -10.70
C ILE A 420 -25.46 -3.42 -9.84
N LEU A 421 -25.45 -4.41 -8.96
CA LEU A 421 -26.55 -4.73 -8.05
C LEU A 421 -26.48 -3.97 -6.71
N SER A 422 -25.34 -3.36 -6.36
CA SER A 422 -25.14 -2.64 -5.09
C SER A 422 -25.76 -1.26 -5.10
#